data_AF-A0A8S4GQB2-F1
#
_entry.id   AF-A0A8S4GQB2-F1
#
_cell.length_a   1.000
_cell.length_b   1.000
_cell.length_c   1.000
_cell.angle_alpha   90.00
_cell.angle_beta   90.00
_cell.angle_gamma   90.00
#
_symmetry.space_group_name_H-M   'P 1'
#
loop_
_entity.id
_entity.type
_entity.pdbx_description
1 polymer ?
#
loop_
_entity_poly.entity_id
_entity_poly.type
_entity_poly.pdbx_seq_one_letter_code
_entity_poly.pdbx_strand_id
1 'polypeptide(L)'
;MATAAQKTMERQPSKRTISDNELAREVAEIKAQEARDRRKKLLGLQEKKDKEQRQLHKTKSGNMAERVVDGKAVPAPPSANAASPGGFRVPQQERITDIVSREANRPAKNIGEAAARGDTKLMEVFIEQEKSPFDANKKDAMGRTPLHWAAEGGSMAAMMMLLELGADPEVTDYHNGLNALHFAARAGREGAVRFLINLMPKDKRDRFINSPDKRGCTPAFLAHELGVDGEPTFKLLLEMGARWNSQQLTGPAPKTTTSAPRSYGRA
;
A
#
# COMPACT_ATOMS: atom_id res chain seq x y z
N MET A 1 37.38 59.13 -52.15
CA MET A 1 37.56 57.67 -52.34
C MET A 1 38.19 57.10 -51.07
N ALA A 2 37.85 55.85 -50.73
CA ALA A 2 38.32 55.03 -49.59
C ALA A 2 37.61 55.24 -48.23
N THR A 3 36.35 54.82 -48.20
CA THR A 3 35.73 53.84 -47.28
C THR A 3 36.36 53.62 -45.89
N ALA A 4 35.71 54.15 -44.85
CA ALA A 4 35.92 53.77 -43.46
C ALA A 4 35.26 52.41 -43.18
N ALA A 5 36.07 51.35 -43.08
CA ALA A 5 35.61 50.05 -42.63
C ALA A 5 35.39 50.07 -41.11
N GLN A 6 34.16 50.40 -40.68
CA GLN A 6 33.69 50.12 -39.33
C GLN A 6 33.56 48.60 -39.18
N LYS A 7 34.58 47.99 -38.58
CA LYS A 7 34.58 46.60 -38.16
C LYS A 7 33.56 46.45 -37.02
N THR A 8 32.36 46.00 -37.36
CA THR A 8 31.37 45.50 -36.40
C THR A 8 31.99 44.36 -35.60
N MET A 9 32.50 44.66 -34.41
CA MET A 9 32.83 43.65 -33.41
C MET A 9 31.52 43.01 -32.95
N GLU A 10 31.17 41.87 -33.54
CA GLU A 10 30.25 40.91 -32.93
C GLU A 10 30.75 40.60 -31.53
N ARG A 11 30.06 41.13 -30.51
CA ARG A 11 30.20 40.67 -29.13
C ARG A 11 29.70 39.24 -29.07
N GLN A 12 30.61 38.27 -29.17
CA GLN A 12 30.27 36.89 -28.86
C GLN A 12 29.77 36.81 -27.41
N PRO A 13 28.68 36.06 -27.14
CA PRO A 13 28.20 35.88 -25.78
C PRO A 13 29.29 35.18 -24.98
N SER A 14 29.84 35.88 -23.98
CA SER A 14 30.78 35.30 -23.02
C SER A 14 30.09 34.11 -22.38
N LYS A 15 30.56 32.89 -22.67
CA LYS A 15 30.11 31.68 -21.99
C LYS A 15 30.45 31.86 -20.50
N ARG A 16 29.44 32.22 -19.69
CA ARG A 16 29.58 32.22 -18.23
C ARG A 16 29.91 30.78 -17.84
N THR A 17 31.12 30.54 -17.36
CA THR A 17 31.47 29.30 -16.67
C THR A 17 30.72 29.31 -15.35
N ILE A 18 29.48 28.85 -15.36
CA ILE A 18 28.65 28.70 -14.17
C ILE A 18 29.28 27.57 -13.37
N SER A 19 29.56 27.81 -12.08
CA SER A 19 30.15 26.77 -11.23
C SER A 19 29.16 25.59 -11.10
N ASP A 20 29.66 24.37 -10.97
CA ASP A 20 28.80 23.17 -10.84
C ASP A 20 27.77 23.31 -9.69
N ASN A 21 28.10 24.09 -8.66
CA ASN A 21 27.22 24.42 -7.54
C ASN A 21 26.08 25.38 -7.90
N GLU A 22 26.29 26.33 -8.80
CA GLU A 22 25.23 27.22 -9.30
C GLU A 22 24.32 26.49 -10.28
N LEU A 23 24.88 25.61 -11.13
CA LEU A 23 24.11 24.78 -12.04
C LEU A 23 23.17 23.83 -11.27
N ALA A 24 23.64 23.25 -10.16
CA ALA A 24 22.83 22.42 -9.28
C ALA A 24 21.67 23.20 -8.62
N ARG A 25 21.89 24.48 -8.27
CA ARG A 25 20.84 25.35 -7.70
C ARG A 25 19.78 25.72 -8.74
N GLU A 26 20.19 26.10 -9.94
CA GLU A 26 19.25 26.41 -11.02
C GLU A 26 18.40 25.20 -11.41
N VAL A 27 19.00 24.00 -11.51
CA VAL A 27 18.25 22.77 -11.79
C VAL A 27 17.27 22.42 -10.66
N ALA A 28 17.64 22.67 -9.40
CA ALA A 28 16.73 22.46 -8.27
C ALA A 28 15.55 23.44 -8.29
N GLU A 29 15.79 24.71 -8.65
CA GLU A 29 14.73 25.72 -8.78
C GLU A 29 13.77 25.41 -9.93
N ILE A 30 14.29 24.98 -11.09
CA ILE A 30 13.46 24.57 -12.23
C ILE A 30 12.58 23.38 -11.86
N LYS A 31 13.13 22.35 -11.22
CA LYS A 31 12.36 21.20 -10.74
C LYS A 31 11.29 21.59 -9.71
N ALA A 32 11.62 22.52 -8.80
CA ALA A 32 10.67 23.02 -7.82
C ALA A 32 9.52 23.81 -8.49
N GLN A 33 9.83 24.58 -9.53
CA GLN A 33 8.84 25.35 -10.28
C GLN A 33 7.90 24.42 -11.09
N GLU A 34 8.45 23.41 -11.76
CA GLU A 34 7.64 22.40 -12.45
C GLU A 34 6.72 21.63 -11.48
N ALA A 35 7.21 21.31 -10.28
CA ALA A 35 6.39 20.67 -9.25
C ALA A 35 5.22 21.56 -8.79
N ARG A 36 5.45 22.88 -8.65
CA ARG A 36 4.40 23.85 -8.31
C ARG A 36 3.34 23.94 -9.40
N ASP A 37 3.76 23.96 -10.67
CA ASP A 37 2.82 24.07 -11.79
C ASP A 37 2.02 22.78 -12.00
N ARG A 38 2.65 21.61 -11.82
CA ARG A 38 1.96 20.31 -11.79
C ARG A 38 0.91 20.27 -10.67
N ARG A 39 1.24 20.75 -9.47
CA ARG A 39 0.30 20.82 -8.34
C ARG A 39 -0.88 21.75 -8.62
N LYS A 40 -0.66 22.92 -9.21
CA LYS A 40 -1.75 23.84 -9.62
C LYS A 40 -2.68 23.19 -10.66
N LYS A 41 -2.11 22.45 -11.63
CA LYS A 41 -2.90 21.73 -12.64
C LYS A 41 -3.77 20.64 -12.01
N LEU A 42 -3.24 19.90 -11.03
CA LEU A 42 -3.99 18.87 -10.30
C LEU A 42 -5.12 19.49 -9.45
N LEU A 43 -4.86 20.59 -8.75
CA LEU A 43 -5.90 21.31 -7.98
C LEU A 43 -7.04 21.80 -8.89
N GLY A 44 -6.72 22.35 -10.06
CA GLY A 44 -7.73 22.77 -11.03
C GLY A 44 -8.55 21.62 -11.61
N LEU A 45 -7.98 20.41 -11.72
CA LEU A 45 -8.71 19.20 -12.11
C LEU A 45 -9.64 18.71 -11.01
N GLN A 46 -9.22 18.82 -9.74
CA GLN A 46 -10.04 18.44 -8.59
C GLN A 46 -11.28 19.33 -8.47
N GLU A 47 -11.11 20.66 -8.59
CA GLU A 47 -12.26 21.59 -8.57
C GLU A 47 -13.26 21.35 -9.70
N LYS A 48 -12.79 20.91 -10.88
CA LYS A 48 -13.67 20.54 -12.00
C LYS A 48 -14.48 19.28 -11.67
N LYS A 49 -13.84 18.25 -11.12
CA LYS A 49 -14.51 17.03 -10.66
C LYS A 49 -15.56 17.33 -9.58
N ASP A 50 -15.24 18.20 -8.62
CA ASP A 50 -16.18 18.57 -7.55
C ASP A 50 -17.39 19.34 -8.09
N LYS A 51 -17.18 20.22 -9.09
CA LYS A 51 -18.27 20.93 -9.78
C LYS A 51 -19.15 19.97 -10.58
N GLU A 52 -18.57 19.01 -11.29
CA GLU A 52 -19.31 17.97 -12.02
C GLU A 52 -20.15 17.10 -11.09
N GLN A 53 -19.58 16.66 -9.96
CA GLN A 53 -20.33 15.89 -8.96
C GLN A 53 -21.48 16.70 -8.34
N ARG A 54 -21.27 17.99 -8.07
CA ARG A 54 -22.34 18.89 -7.58
C ARG A 54 -23.45 19.08 -8.61
N GLN A 55 -23.12 19.13 -9.90
CA GLN A 55 -24.15 19.20 -10.95
C GLN A 55 -24.93 17.88 -11.06
N LEU A 56 -24.25 16.73 -10.97
CA LEU A 56 -24.89 15.41 -10.98
C LEU A 56 -25.84 15.20 -9.79
N HIS A 57 -25.50 15.74 -8.62
CA HIS A 57 -26.38 15.66 -7.45
C HIS A 57 -27.63 16.54 -7.58
N LYS A 58 -27.53 17.68 -8.28
CA LYS A 58 -28.69 18.55 -8.57
C LYS A 58 -29.66 17.93 -9.58
N THR A 59 -29.16 17.25 -10.62
CA THR A 59 -30.03 16.59 -11.61
C THR A 59 -30.72 15.34 -11.05
N LYS A 60 -30.05 14.58 -10.16
CA LYS A 60 -30.67 13.43 -9.47
C LYS A 60 -31.77 13.84 -8.49
N SER A 61 -31.62 14.99 -7.81
CA SER A 61 -32.65 15.51 -6.91
C SER A 61 -33.85 16.13 -7.64
N GLY A 62 -33.69 16.55 -8.90
CA GLY A 62 -34.76 17.12 -9.72
C GLY A 62 -35.74 16.11 -10.33
N ASN A 63 -35.36 14.82 -10.43
CA ASN A 63 -36.19 13.77 -11.04
C ASN A 63 -37.04 12.96 -10.04
N MET A 64 -37.15 13.38 -8.78
CA MET A 64 -37.95 12.69 -7.74
C MET A 64 -39.28 13.36 -7.38
N ALA A 65 -39.68 14.43 -8.09
CA ALA A 65 -40.93 15.13 -7.84
C ALA A 65 -41.74 15.29 -9.13
N GLU A 66 -42.47 14.24 -9.54
CA GLU A 66 -43.77 14.35 -10.23
C GLU A 66 -44.30 12.95 -10.63
N ARG A 67 -45.36 12.51 -9.97
CA ARG A 67 -46.52 11.83 -10.58
C ARG A 67 -47.60 11.61 -9.52
N VAL A 68 -48.58 12.52 -9.51
CA VAL A 68 -49.89 12.35 -8.86
C VAL A 68 -50.94 12.49 -9.95
N VAL A 69 -51.61 11.39 -10.28
CA VAL A 69 -53.03 11.23 -10.68
C VAL A 69 -53.21 9.70 -10.89
N ASP A 70 -54.17 8.98 -10.30
CA ASP A 70 -55.62 9.19 -10.34
C ASP A 70 -56.35 8.66 -9.09
N GLY A 71 -57.43 9.34 -8.73
CA GLY A 71 -58.20 9.10 -7.51
C GLY A 71 -59.13 7.88 -7.51
N LYS A 72 -59.35 7.36 -6.31
CA LYS A 72 -60.64 6.80 -5.85
C LYS A 72 -60.63 6.70 -4.32
N ALA A 73 -61.61 7.34 -3.69
CA ALA A 73 -61.85 7.31 -2.26
C ALA A 73 -62.61 6.05 -1.85
N VAL A 74 -62.23 5.43 -0.73
CA VAL A 74 -63.06 4.48 0.05
C VAL A 74 -62.69 4.62 1.54
N PRO A 75 -63.66 4.63 2.49
CA PRO A 75 -63.46 5.11 3.85
C PRO A 75 -63.03 4.03 4.87
N ALA A 76 -62.42 4.48 5.97
CA ALA A 76 -62.11 3.69 7.18
C ALA A 76 -63.40 3.20 7.88
N PRO A 77 -63.39 2.13 8.73
CA PRO A 77 -62.87 2.21 10.12
C PRO A 77 -62.46 0.81 10.71
N PRO A 78 -62.38 0.56 12.04
CA PRO A 78 -61.79 1.29 13.16
C PRO A 78 -60.80 0.42 14.00
N SER A 79 -60.13 1.06 14.96
CA SER A 79 -59.81 0.51 16.30
C SER A 79 -58.85 -0.69 16.43
N ALA A 80 -57.66 -0.43 16.98
CA ALA A 80 -57.16 -1.15 18.17
C ALA A 80 -55.86 -0.50 18.68
N ASN A 81 -56.01 0.58 19.47
CA ASN A 81 -55.01 0.90 20.47
C ASN A 81 -55.33 0.05 21.71
N ALA A 82 -54.55 -0.99 21.94
CA ALA A 82 -54.51 -1.70 23.22
C ALA A 82 -53.06 -1.68 23.71
N ALA A 83 -52.81 -0.77 24.65
CA ALA A 83 -51.63 -0.80 25.49
C ALA A 83 -51.63 -2.11 26.32
N SER A 84 -50.46 -2.73 26.43
CA SER A 84 -50.10 -3.48 27.64
C SER A 84 -48.60 -3.31 27.89
N PRO A 85 -48.21 -2.83 29.08
CA PRO A 85 -46.82 -2.69 29.49
C PRO A 85 -46.35 -3.99 30.12
N GLY A 86 -45.08 -4.36 29.89
CA GLY A 86 -44.47 -5.49 30.58
C GLY A 86 -44.05 -6.62 29.64
N GLY A 87 -42.98 -6.38 28.90
CA GLY A 87 -42.20 -7.44 28.26
C GLY A 87 -40.75 -7.15 28.53
N PHE A 88 -40.15 -7.89 29.47
CA PHE A 88 -38.72 -7.90 29.70
C PHE A 88 -38.06 -8.25 28.35
N ARG A 89 -37.49 -7.24 27.67
CA ARG A 89 -36.79 -7.44 26.40
C ARG A 89 -35.50 -8.18 26.72
N VAL A 90 -35.56 -9.51 26.68
CA VAL A 90 -34.39 -10.37 26.69
C VAL A 90 -33.47 -9.83 25.59
N PRO A 91 -32.22 -9.42 25.88
CA PRO A 91 -31.31 -9.06 24.81
C PRO A 91 -31.15 -10.31 23.95
N GLN A 92 -31.61 -10.24 22.70
CA GLN A 92 -31.38 -11.28 21.71
C GLN A 92 -29.89 -11.61 21.77
N GLN A 93 -29.57 -12.86 22.09
CA GLN A 93 -28.20 -13.37 22.06
C GLN A 93 -27.66 -13.09 20.64
N GLU A 94 -26.84 -12.04 20.48
CA GLU A 94 -26.27 -11.72 19.18
C GLU A 94 -25.49 -12.95 18.71
N ARG A 95 -25.85 -13.48 17.53
CA ARG A 95 -25.16 -14.67 17.01
C ARG A 95 -23.69 -14.31 16.85
N ILE A 96 -22.81 -15.16 17.36
CA ILE A 96 -21.35 -15.00 17.25
C ILE A 96 -20.94 -14.73 15.79
N THR A 97 -21.67 -15.28 14.82
CA THR A 97 -21.49 -15.03 13.38
C THR A 97 -21.65 -13.56 12.98
N ASP A 98 -22.56 -12.83 13.60
CA ASP A 98 -22.85 -11.43 13.27
C ASP A 98 -21.81 -10.50 13.91
N ILE A 99 -21.31 -10.86 15.10
CA ILE A 99 -20.20 -10.17 15.76
C ILE A 99 -18.90 -10.36 14.98
N VAL A 100 -18.59 -11.59 14.56
CA VAL A 100 -17.39 -11.91 13.75
C VAL A 100 -17.45 -11.19 12.39
N SER A 101 -18.63 -11.13 11.77
CA SER A 101 -18.82 -10.44 10.49
C SER A 101 -18.66 -8.91 10.61
N ARG A 102 -19.06 -8.32 11.76
CA ARG A 102 -18.86 -6.89 12.04
C ARG A 102 -17.39 -6.55 12.27
N GLU A 103 -16.65 -7.38 13.01
CA GLU A 103 -15.22 -7.13 13.28
C GLU A 103 -14.37 -7.26 12.00
N ALA A 104 -14.74 -8.18 11.10
CA ALA A 104 -14.12 -8.32 9.79
C ALA A 104 -14.35 -7.11 8.85
N ASN A 105 -15.42 -6.33 9.09
CA ASN A 105 -15.80 -5.18 8.25
C ASN A 105 -15.66 -3.83 8.98
N ARG A 106 -14.87 -3.77 10.06
CA ARG A 106 -14.57 -2.51 10.74
C ARG A 106 -13.69 -1.62 9.84
N PRO A 107 -13.87 -0.29 9.83
CA PRO A 107 -12.98 0.60 9.09
C PRO A 107 -11.53 0.41 9.58
N ALA A 108 -10.56 0.36 8.64
CA ALA A 108 -9.16 0.23 9.00
C ALA A 108 -8.75 1.40 9.90
N LYS A 109 -8.02 1.12 10.99
CA LYS A 109 -7.66 2.13 11.99
C LYS A 109 -6.41 2.92 11.61
N ASN A 110 -5.57 2.35 10.75
CA ASN A 110 -4.32 2.93 10.30
C ASN A 110 -4.06 2.56 8.82
N ILE A 111 -3.10 3.27 8.20
CA ILE A 111 -2.72 3.00 6.80
C ILE A 111 -2.15 1.59 6.60
N GLY A 112 -1.53 0.99 7.62
CA GLY A 112 -1.03 -0.39 7.57
C GLY A 112 -2.15 -1.42 7.38
N GLU A 113 -3.23 -1.33 8.16
CA GLU A 113 -4.39 -2.23 8.06
C GLU A 113 -5.12 -2.03 6.71
N ALA A 114 -5.20 -0.78 6.22
CA ALA A 114 -5.71 -0.51 4.87
C ALA A 114 -4.82 -1.14 3.79
N ALA A 115 -3.50 -1.06 3.95
CA ALA A 115 -2.53 -1.65 3.03
C ALA A 115 -2.58 -3.19 3.03
N ALA A 116 -2.77 -3.81 4.20
CA ALA A 116 -2.95 -5.26 4.32
C ALA A 116 -4.22 -5.74 3.61
N ARG A 117 -5.31 -4.96 3.64
CA ARG A 117 -6.54 -5.27 2.90
C ARG A 117 -6.45 -4.96 1.41
N GLY A 118 -5.51 -4.09 1.03
CA GLY A 118 -5.38 -3.60 -0.33
C GLY A 118 -6.34 -2.46 -0.69
N ASP A 119 -6.89 -1.79 0.32
CA ASP A 119 -7.84 -0.68 0.15
C ASP A 119 -7.11 0.60 -0.26
N THR A 120 -6.65 0.66 -1.52
CA THR A 120 -5.89 1.80 -2.09
C THR A 120 -6.59 3.14 -1.90
N LYS A 121 -7.92 3.19 -2.08
CA LYS A 121 -8.73 4.40 -1.84
C LYS A 121 -8.63 4.89 -0.39
N LEU A 122 -8.64 3.96 0.56
CA LEU A 122 -8.55 4.31 1.97
C LEU A 122 -7.11 4.75 2.33
N MET A 123 -6.10 4.15 1.68
CA MET A 123 -4.72 4.60 1.79
C MET A 123 -4.55 6.03 1.26
N GLU A 124 -5.14 6.36 0.10
CA GLU A 124 -5.14 7.73 -0.44
C GLU A 124 -5.75 8.72 0.57
N VAL A 125 -6.91 8.39 1.15
CA VAL A 125 -7.54 9.23 2.18
C VAL A 125 -6.63 9.40 3.40
N PHE A 126 -5.95 8.36 3.86
CA PHE A 126 -5.01 8.47 4.98
C PHE A 126 -3.79 9.33 4.64
N ILE A 127 -3.25 9.21 3.42
CA ILE A 127 -2.13 10.03 2.94
C ILE A 127 -2.56 11.50 2.84
N GLU A 128 -3.77 11.78 2.35
CA GLU A 128 -4.32 13.14 2.28
C GLU A 128 -4.60 13.74 3.67
N GLN A 129 -5.01 12.91 4.63
CA GLN A 129 -5.27 13.34 6.01
C GLN A 129 -4.00 13.60 6.82
N GLU A 130 -2.87 12.98 6.47
CA GLU A 130 -1.61 13.28 7.13
C GLU A 130 -1.16 14.72 6.79
N LYS A 131 -1.17 15.60 7.80
CA LYS A 131 -0.73 17.01 7.70
C LYS A 131 0.78 17.17 7.45
N SER A 132 1.53 16.07 7.45
CA SER A 132 2.98 15.99 7.24
C SER A 132 3.24 15.33 5.88
N PRO A 133 4.39 15.57 5.22
CA PRO A 133 4.81 14.67 4.15
C PRO A 133 4.70 13.22 4.64
N PHE A 134 3.94 12.42 3.89
CA PHE A 134 3.72 11.02 4.21
C PHE A 134 5.06 10.29 4.14
N ASP A 135 5.49 9.74 5.28
CA ASP A 135 6.69 8.93 5.37
C ASP A 135 6.29 7.45 5.24
N ALA A 136 6.51 6.89 4.05
CA ALA A 136 6.22 5.50 3.76
C ALA A 136 7.06 4.50 4.59
N ASN A 137 8.14 4.98 5.23
CA ASN A 137 9.02 4.19 6.10
C ASN A 137 8.72 4.38 7.58
N LYS A 138 7.70 5.16 7.92
CA LYS A 138 7.27 5.36 9.31
C LYS A 138 6.90 4.02 9.93
N LYS A 139 7.54 3.72 11.06
CA LYS A 139 7.35 2.47 11.80
C LYS A 139 6.22 2.62 12.82
N ASP A 140 5.42 1.58 12.96
CA ASP A 140 4.45 1.44 14.05
C ASP A 140 5.15 1.08 15.38
N ALA A 141 4.37 0.91 16.45
CA ALA A 141 4.89 0.52 17.77
C ALA A 141 5.65 -0.83 17.78
N MET A 142 5.43 -1.68 16.77
CA MET A 142 6.12 -2.96 16.59
C MET A 142 7.31 -2.86 15.62
N GLY A 143 7.61 -1.66 15.11
CA GLY A 143 8.67 -1.44 14.13
C GLY A 143 8.28 -1.73 12.68
N ARG A 144 7.01 -2.03 12.41
CA ARG A 144 6.51 -2.37 11.07
C ARG A 144 6.17 -1.12 10.28
N THR A 145 6.62 -1.09 9.04
CA THR A 145 6.23 -0.08 8.05
C THR A 145 4.94 -0.50 7.32
N PRO A 146 4.20 0.42 6.69
CA PRO A 146 3.05 0.10 5.85
C PRO A 146 3.33 -1.00 4.81
N LEU A 147 4.56 -1.09 4.30
CA LEU A 147 4.95 -2.12 3.33
C LEU A 147 4.99 -3.53 3.94
N HIS A 148 5.32 -3.68 5.23
CA HIS A 148 5.23 -4.97 5.93
C HIS A 148 3.78 -5.48 5.96
N TRP A 149 2.84 -4.59 6.25
CA TRP A 149 1.41 -4.91 6.28
C TRP A 149 0.88 -5.25 4.89
N ALA A 150 1.25 -4.48 3.87
CA ALA A 150 0.89 -4.76 2.48
C ALA A 150 1.42 -6.13 2.00
N ALA A 151 2.66 -6.46 2.38
CA ALA A 151 3.29 -7.74 2.06
C ALA A 151 2.61 -8.93 2.77
N GLU A 152 2.23 -8.78 4.04
CA GLU A 152 1.44 -9.78 4.79
C GLU A 152 0.05 -10.00 4.17
N GLY A 153 -0.60 -8.92 3.74
CA GLY A 153 -1.87 -8.95 3.03
C GLY A 153 -1.80 -9.54 1.62
N GLY A 154 -0.63 -9.46 0.99
CA GLY A 154 -0.42 -9.88 -0.40
C GLY A 154 -0.97 -8.89 -1.43
N SER A 155 -1.27 -7.65 -1.04
CA SER A 155 -1.87 -6.67 -1.95
C SER A 155 -0.79 -5.97 -2.79
N MET A 156 -0.63 -6.43 -4.03
CA MET A 156 0.31 -5.85 -4.99
C MET A 156 0.02 -4.37 -5.27
N ALA A 157 -1.25 -3.97 -5.32
CA ALA A 157 -1.63 -2.58 -5.57
C ALA A 157 -1.20 -1.65 -4.43
N ALA A 158 -1.39 -2.08 -3.18
CA ALA A 158 -0.91 -1.32 -2.02
C ALA A 158 0.62 -1.28 -1.95
N MET A 159 1.29 -2.37 -2.27
CA MET A 159 2.76 -2.43 -2.31
C MET A 159 3.33 -1.50 -3.38
N MET A 160 2.73 -1.47 -4.58
CA MET A 160 3.15 -0.58 -5.66
C MET A 160 3.03 0.89 -5.26
N MET A 161 1.86 1.28 -4.71
CA MET A 161 1.63 2.64 -4.22
C MET A 161 2.65 3.05 -3.15
N LEU A 162 2.94 2.17 -2.19
CA LEU A 162 3.90 2.46 -1.12
C LEU A 162 5.35 2.60 -1.64
N LEU A 163 5.73 1.78 -2.63
CA LEU A 163 7.05 1.85 -3.26
C LEU A 163 7.21 3.13 -4.10
N GLU A 164 6.16 3.55 -4.80
CA GLU A 164 6.12 4.85 -5.51
C GLU A 164 6.28 6.03 -4.54
N LEU A 165 5.80 5.89 -3.30
CA LEU A 165 5.96 6.85 -2.22
C LEU A 165 7.33 6.74 -1.51
N GLY A 166 8.24 5.89 -1.99
CA GLY A 166 9.60 5.75 -1.47
C GLY A 166 9.74 4.80 -0.27
N ALA A 167 8.83 3.84 -0.11
CA ALA A 167 9.00 2.78 0.88
C ALA A 167 10.26 1.94 0.59
N ASP A 168 11.02 1.64 1.64
CA ASP A 168 12.19 0.79 1.59
C ASP A 168 11.81 -0.64 2.04
N PRO A 169 11.93 -1.65 1.15
CA PRO A 169 11.62 -3.04 1.48
C PRO A 169 12.64 -3.70 2.41
N GLU A 170 13.85 -3.15 2.55
CA GLU A 170 14.91 -3.70 3.41
C GLU A 170 14.70 -3.39 4.90
N VAL A 171 13.76 -2.49 5.21
CA VAL A 171 13.44 -2.13 6.60
C VAL A 171 12.95 -3.36 7.35
N THR A 172 13.44 -3.52 8.58
CA THR A 172 13.06 -4.62 9.47
C THR A 172 12.22 -4.16 10.66
N ASP A 173 11.36 -5.06 11.15
CA ASP A 173 10.60 -4.87 12.38
C ASP A 173 11.48 -4.94 13.64
N TYR A 174 10.97 -4.39 14.75
CA TYR A 174 11.74 -4.33 15.99
C TYR A 174 11.69 -5.62 16.79
N HIS A 175 10.69 -6.47 16.61
CA HIS A 175 10.55 -7.67 17.42
C HIS A 175 11.43 -8.79 16.87
N ASN A 176 11.24 -9.13 15.59
CA ASN A 176 11.80 -10.35 15.02
C ASN A 176 12.91 -10.07 13.98
N GLY A 177 13.12 -8.82 13.56
CA GLY A 177 14.05 -8.47 12.48
C GLY A 177 13.57 -8.91 11.09
N LEU A 178 12.27 -9.09 10.92
CA LEU A 178 11.59 -9.48 9.70
C LEU A 178 11.46 -8.26 8.79
N ASN A 179 11.86 -8.43 7.53
CA ASN A 179 11.62 -7.47 6.45
C ASN A 179 10.31 -7.78 5.70
N ALA A 180 9.94 -6.95 4.72
CA ALA A 180 8.71 -7.14 3.93
C ALA A 180 8.63 -8.54 3.27
N LEU A 181 9.75 -9.10 2.80
CA LEU A 181 9.79 -10.43 2.19
C LEU A 181 9.50 -11.55 3.18
N HIS A 182 9.98 -11.44 4.42
CA HIS A 182 9.65 -12.40 5.48
C HIS A 182 8.14 -12.42 5.77
N PHE A 183 7.49 -11.26 5.81
CA PHE A 183 6.04 -11.20 6.03
C PHE A 183 5.26 -11.80 4.86
N ALA A 184 5.65 -11.52 3.61
CA ALA A 184 5.03 -12.15 2.44
C ALA A 184 5.22 -13.67 2.43
N ALA A 185 6.41 -14.15 2.78
CA ALA A 185 6.74 -15.56 2.86
C ALA A 185 5.97 -16.28 3.98
N ARG A 186 5.91 -15.68 5.17
CA ARG A 186 5.16 -16.19 6.33
C ARG A 186 3.65 -16.24 6.07
N ALA A 187 3.13 -15.33 5.26
CA ALA A 187 1.72 -15.29 4.87
C ALA A 187 1.40 -16.13 3.62
N GLY A 188 2.39 -16.82 3.03
CA GLY A 188 2.19 -17.64 1.83
C GLY A 188 1.78 -16.85 0.58
N ARG A 189 2.13 -15.56 0.51
CA ARG A 189 1.69 -14.66 -0.57
C ARG A 189 2.65 -14.71 -1.75
N GLU A 190 2.51 -15.73 -2.60
CA GLU A 190 3.36 -15.92 -3.78
C GLU A 190 3.46 -14.66 -4.67
N GLY A 191 2.33 -14.03 -4.96
CA GLY A 191 2.28 -12.83 -5.81
C GLY A 191 3.09 -11.68 -5.22
N ALA A 192 3.00 -11.45 -3.92
CA ALA A 192 3.78 -10.42 -3.23
C ALA A 192 5.28 -10.76 -3.19
N VAL A 193 5.64 -12.03 -3.01
CA VAL A 193 7.04 -12.50 -3.07
C VAL A 193 7.63 -12.25 -4.47
N ARG A 194 6.92 -12.65 -5.54
CA ARG A 194 7.35 -12.38 -6.92
C ARG A 194 7.51 -10.89 -7.17
N PHE A 195 6.53 -10.09 -6.73
CA PHE A 195 6.53 -8.65 -6.92
C PHE A 195 7.73 -7.98 -6.26
N LEU A 196 7.97 -8.25 -4.97
CA LEU A 196 9.12 -7.67 -4.24
C LEU A 196 10.46 -8.06 -4.86
N ILE A 197 10.65 -9.34 -5.22
CA ILE A 197 11.91 -9.82 -5.78
C ILE A 197 12.19 -9.21 -7.16
N ASN A 198 11.15 -9.08 -8.00
CA ASN A 198 11.29 -8.54 -9.35
C ASN A 198 11.54 -7.03 -9.36
N LEU A 199 11.01 -6.29 -8.38
CA LEU A 199 11.24 -4.86 -8.24
C LEU A 199 12.65 -4.53 -7.73
N MET A 200 13.28 -5.45 -7.00
CA MET A 200 14.62 -5.22 -6.47
C MET A 200 15.68 -5.27 -7.59
N PRO A 201 16.64 -4.32 -7.59
CA PRO A 201 17.81 -4.37 -8.46
C PRO A 201 18.55 -5.70 -8.27
N LYS A 202 19.08 -6.27 -9.36
CA LYS A 202 19.79 -7.56 -9.33
C LYS A 202 20.90 -7.59 -8.26
N ASP A 203 21.60 -6.48 -8.09
CA ASP A 203 22.72 -6.35 -7.15
C ASP A 203 22.30 -6.53 -5.68
N LYS A 204 21.07 -6.15 -5.32
CA LYS A 204 20.53 -6.28 -3.96
C LYS A 204 19.63 -7.50 -3.79
N ARG A 205 19.16 -8.09 -4.89
CA ARG A 205 18.23 -9.21 -4.89
C ARG A 205 18.73 -10.38 -4.06
N ASP A 206 19.97 -10.83 -4.29
CA ASP A 206 20.51 -12.01 -3.62
C ASP A 206 20.59 -11.82 -2.09
N ARG A 207 20.97 -10.61 -1.65
CA ARG A 207 20.99 -10.24 -0.23
C ARG A 207 19.57 -10.17 0.34
N PHE A 208 18.65 -9.59 -0.41
CA PHE A 208 17.26 -9.39 0.03
C PHE A 208 16.52 -10.72 0.19
N ILE A 209 16.67 -11.64 -0.78
CA ILE A 209 16.09 -12.98 -0.76
C ILE A 209 16.61 -13.79 0.43
N ASN A 210 17.90 -13.63 0.77
CA ASN A 210 18.58 -14.37 1.83
C ASN A 210 18.74 -13.59 3.14
N SER A 211 17.97 -12.51 3.31
CA SER A 211 18.05 -11.69 4.53
C SER A 211 17.72 -12.55 5.75
N PRO A 212 18.62 -12.65 6.75
CA PRO A 212 18.27 -13.35 7.98
C PRO A 212 17.42 -12.46 8.90
N ASP A 213 16.48 -13.08 9.62
CA ASP A 213 15.83 -12.48 10.78
C ASP A 213 16.76 -12.50 12.02
N LYS A 214 16.26 -12.06 13.19
CA LYS A 214 17.05 -12.11 14.44
C LYS A 214 17.38 -13.52 14.92
N ARG A 215 16.63 -14.54 14.51
CA ARG A 215 16.89 -15.96 14.79
C ARG A 215 17.88 -16.56 13.78
N GLY A 216 18.20 -15.85 12.70
CA GLY A 216 18.94 -16.37 11.55
C GLY A 216 18.07 -17.17 10.58
N CYS A 217 16.75 -17.12 10.69
CA CYS A 217 15.86 -17.75 9.71
C CYS A 217 15.79 -16.88 8.45
N THR A 218 15.80 -17.52 7.28
CA THR A 218 15.56 -16.83 5.99
C THR A 218 14.06 -16.79 5.69
N PRO A 219 13.59 -15.95 4.73
CA PRO A 219 12.19 -15.93 4.32
C PRO A 219 11.71 -17.31 3.83
N ALA A 220 12.58 -18.07 3.16
CA ALA A 220 12.27 -19.43 2.71
C ALA A 220 12.02 -20.38 3.89
N PHE A 221 12.79 -20.26 4.98
CA PHE A 221 12.54 -21.05 6.19
C PHE A 221 11.14 -20.81 6.75
N LEU A 222 10.71 -19.54 6.81
CA LEU A 222 9.38 -19.18 7.34
C LEU A 222 8.24 -19.69 6.45
N ALA A 223 8.42 -19.66 5.13
CA ALA A 223 7.46 -20.27 4.20
C ALA A 223 7.36 -21.79 4.41
N HIS A 224 8.48 -22.45 4.72
CA HIS A 224 8.45 -23.88 5.04
C HIS A 224 7.79 -24.18 6.39
N GLU A 225 8.06 -23.37 7.42
CA GLU A 225 7.50 -23.53 8.78
C GLU A 225 5.97 -23.43 8.77
N LEU A 226 5.38 -22.72 7.81
CA LEU A 226 3.93 -22.64 7.60
C LEU A 226 3.30 -23.98 7.17
N GLY A 227 4.07 -24.91 6.58
CA GLY A 227 3.59 -26.20 6.12
C GLY A 227 2.95 -26.16 4.73
N VAL A 228 1.80 -26.85 4.56
CA VAL A 228 1.16 -27.07 3.24
C VAL A 228 0.82 -25.75 2.54
N ASP A 229 0.37 -24.76 3.30
CA ASP A 229 -0.03 -23.45 2.75
C ASP A 229 1.18 -22.63 2.25
N GLY A 230 2.37 -22.92 2.76
CA GLY A 230 3.60 -22.23 2.41
C GLY A 230 4.45 -22.94 1.36
N GLU A 231 4.15 -24.20 1.03
CA GLU A 231 4.92 -25.01 0.07
C GLU A 231 5.10 -24.34 -1.31
N PRO A 232 4.06 -23.70 -1.90
CA PRO A 232 4.21 -23.01 -3.19
C PRO A 232 5.15 -21.81 -3.10
N THR A 233 5.02 -21.01 -2.04
CA THR A 233 5.86 -19.84 -1.78
C THR A 233 7.30 -20.26 -1.49
N PHE A 234 7.48 -21.38 -0.79
CA PHE A 234 8.76 -21.97 -0.51
C PHE A 234 9.47 -22.44 -1.80
N LYS A 235 8.78 -23.17 -2.67
CA LYS A 235 9.31 -23.59 -3.99
C LYS A 235 9.70 -22.38 -4.85
N LEU A 236 8.84 -21.37 -4.89
CA LEU A 236 9.11 -20.12 -5.60
C LEU A 236 10.39 -19.44 -5.08
N LEU A 237 10.57 -19.35 -3.77
CA LEU A 237 11.76 -18.75 -3.18
C LEU A 237 13.02 -19.54 -3.59
N LEU A 238 12.97 -20.87 -3.60
CA LEU A 238 14.08 -21.69 -4.09
C LEU A 238 14.39 -21.46 -5.58
N GLU A 239 13.36 -21.39 -6.43
CA GLU A 239 13.51 -21.06 -7.87
C GLU A 239 14.19 -19.70 -8.07
N MET A 240 13.91 -18.74 -7.18
CA MET A 240 14.50 -17.40 -7.19
C MET A 240 15.89 -17.33 -6.55
N GLY A 241 16.46 -18.46 -6.10
CA GLY A 241 17.80 -18.52 -5.51
C GLY A 241 17.86 -18.34 -3.99
N ALA A 242 16.74 -18.51 -3.28
CA ALA A 242 16.72 -18.47 -1.82
C ALA A 242 17.39 -19.69 -1.20
N ARG A 243 18.11 -19.45 -0.11
CA ARG A 243 18.71 -20.45 0.74
C ARG A 243 17.74 -20.83 1.85
N TRP A 244 17.68 -22.13 2.14
CA TRP A 244 16.80 -22.71 3.15
C TRP A 244 17.05 -22.17 4.57
N ASN A 245 18.30 -21.93 4.96
CA ASN A 245 18.64 -21.48 6.32
C ASN A 245 19.95 -20.68 6.30
N SER A 246 20.08 -19.65 7.14
CA SER A 246 21.35 -18.93 7.31
C SER A 246 22.39 -19.74 8.09
N GLN A 247 21.97 -20.72 8.92
CA GLN A 247 22.87 -21.61 9.67
C GLN A 247 23.52 -22.70 8.80
N GLN A 248 23.07 -22.90 7.55
CA GLN A 248 23.67 -23.83 6.58
C GLN A 248 24.72 -23.12 5.69
N LEU A 249 25.62 -22.37 6.31
CA LEU A 249 26.85 -21.87 5.67
C LEU A 249 27.87 -22.99 5.33
N THR A 250 27.55 -24.27 5.62
CA THR A 250 28.49 -25.41 5.47
C THR A 250 27.93 -26.66 4.78
N GLY A 251 26.70 -26.67 4.23
CA GLY A 251 26.11 -27.88 3.63
C GLY A 251 25.46 -27.64 2.26
N PRO A 252 25.52 -28.60 1.32
CA PRO A 252 24.91 -28.44 0.00
C PRO A 252 23.38 -28.37 0.11
N ALA A 253 22.77 -27.56 -0.76
CA ALA A 253 21.33 -27.43 -0.87
C ALA A 253 20.66 -28.82 -1.01
N PRO A 254 19.55 -29.09 -0.30
CA PRO A 254 18.86 -30.35 -0.44
C PRO A 254 18.37 -30.45 -1.89
N LYS A 255 18.94 -31.42 -2.61
CA LYS A 255 18.48 -31.79 -3.94
C LYS A 255 17.04 -32.27 -3.76
N THR A 256 16.12 -31.49 -4.35
CA THR A 256 14.74 -31.83 -4.70
C THR A 256 14.30 -33.22 -4.24
N THR A 257 13.25 -33.26 -3.40
CA THR A 257 12.54 -34.48 -2.96
C THR A 257 13.30 -35.36 -1.97
N THR A 258 13.42 -34.96 -0.70
CA THR A 258 13.50 -35.93 0.41
C THR A 258 12.99 -35.26 1.69
N SER A 259 12.11 -35.96 2.39
CA SER A 259 11.49 -35.65 3.68
C SER A 259 12.20 -34.58 4.52
N ALA A 260 11.46 -33.52 4.86
CA ALA A 260 11.85 -32.60 5.92
C ALA A 260 12.24 -33.38 7.18
N PRO A 261 13.32 -32.98 7.89
CA PRO A 261 13.66 -33.60 9.16
C PRO A 261 12.46 -33.47 10.10
N ARG A 262 11.98 -34.62 10.57
CA ARG A 262 10.96 -34.72 11.62
C ARG A 262 11.39 -33.85 12.80
N SER A 263 10.48 -32.95 13.19
CA SER A 263 10.42 -32.29 14.49
C SER A 263 11.71 -31.61 14.97
N TYR A 264 11.78 -30.28 14.82
CA TYR A 264 12.47 -29.49 15.83
C TYR A 264 11.60 -29.51 17.08
N GLY A 265 12.09 -30.23 18.10
CA GLY A 265 11.44 -30.37 19.38
C GLY A 265 11.12 -29.02 20.00
N ARG A 266 9.89 -28.94 20.53
CA ARG A 266 9.45 -27.94 21.49
C ARG A 266 10.33 -28.11 22.73
N ALA A 267 11.20 -27.13 23.01
CA ALA A 267 11.84 -26.99 24.32
C ALA A 267 10.80 -26.48 25.33
#